data_AF-A0AAD9X4W8-F1
#
_entry.id   AF-A0AAD9X4W8-F1
#
_cell.length_a   1.000
_cell.length_b   1.000
_cell.length_c   1.000
_cell.angle_alpha   90.00
_cell.angle_beta   90.00
_cell.angle_gamma   90.00
#
_symmetry.space_group_name_H-M   'P 1'
#
loop_
_entity.id
_entity.type
_entity.pdbx_description
1 polymer ?
#
loop_
_entity_poly.entity_id
_entity_poly.type
_entity_poly.pdbx_seq_one_letter_code
_entity_poly.pdbx_strand_id
1 'polypeptide(L)'
;MVWVVTEFVTEHSHKLSHRNMNQFLRLHRKVKDCDISQVKSLQSVGVTSQVMDHLVDEAGSYTGVGHMKKYLQNCFDAIQRSSTFHNSDTDALISYMTAKA
;
A
#
# COMPACT_ATOMS: atom_id res chain seq x y z
N MET A 1 -20.70 -14.11 23.06
CA MET A 1 -20.63 -15.01 21.89
C MET A 1 -19.17 -15.32 21.63
N VAL A 2 -18.80 -16.59 21.55
CA VAL A 2 -17.43 -17.04 21.27
C VAL A 2 -17.43 -17.62 19.87
N TRP A 3 -16.53 -17.13 19.01
CA TRP A 3 -16.30 -17.72 17.70
C TRP A 3 -15.37 -18.93 17.87
N VAL A 4 -15.78 -20.09 17.37
CA VAL A 4 -15.00 -21.33 17.43
C VAL A 4 -14.84 -21.86 16.00
N VAL A 5 -13.62 -22.23 15.63
CA VAL A 5 -13.35 -22.86 14.32
C VAL A 5 -13.80 -24.32 14.38
N THR A 6 -14.62 -24.74 13.42
CA THR A 6 -15.23 -26.07 13.40
C THR A 6 -14.49 -27.08 12.53
N GLU A 7 -13.76 -26.61 11.52
CA GLU A 7 -13.11 -27.49 10.54
C GLU A 7 -11.93 -26.80 9.85
N PHE A 8 -10.93 -27.60 9.46
CA PHE A 8 -9.84 -27.21 8.57
C PHE A 8 -9.77 -28.19 7.39
N VAL A 9 -10.07 -27.74 6.19
CA VAL A 9 -9.96 -28.54 4.97
C VAL A 9 -8.65 -28.20 4.26
N THR A 10 -7.75 -29.17 4.18
CA THR A 10 -6.43 -29.02 3.54
C THR A 10 -6.42 -29.47 2.07
N GLU A 11 -7.47 -30.16 1.62
CA GLU A 11 -7.60 -30.64 0.25
C GLU A 11 -8.02 -29.51 -0.69
N HIS A 12 -7.37 -29.45 -1.85
CA HIS A 12 -7.64 -28.45 -2.86
C HIS A 12 -7.83 -29.12 -4.23
N SER A 13 -8.75 -28.60 -5.02
CA SER A 13 -8.99 -29.03 -6.41
C SER A 13 -7.88 -28.59 -7.38
N HIS A 14 -6.88 -27.86 -6.90
CA HIS A 14 -5.80 -27.29 -7.68
C HIS A 14 -4.53 -27.16 -6.83
N LYS A 15 -3.39 -26.95 -7.50
CA LYS A 15 -2.14 -26.65 -6.81
C LYS A 15 -2.20 -25.25 -6.19
N LEU A 16 -1.94 -25.16 -4.90
CA LEU A 16 -1.74 -23.88 -4.24
C LEU A 16 -0.57 -23.11 -4.86
N SER A 17 -0.67 -21.78 -4.87
CA SER A 17 0.44 -20.97 -5.36
C SER A 17 1.67 -21.16 -4.46
N HIS A 18 2.83 -21.27 -5.08
CA HIS A 18 4.07 -21.36 -4.32
C HIS A 18 4.33 -20.04 -3.57
N ARG A 19 5.01 -20.10 -2.41
CA ARG A 19 5.20 -18.95 -1.51
C ARG A 19 5.89 -17.76 -2.18
N ASN A 20 6.80 -18.03 -3.12
CA ASN A 20 7.49 -17.02 -3.93
C ASN A 20 6.55 -16.30 -4.92
N MET A 21 5.37 -16.85 -5.21
CA MET A 21 4.35 -16.24 -6.06
C MET A 21 3.35 -15.40 -5.27
N ASN A 22 3.43 -15.39 -3.94
CA ASN A 22 2.49 -14.64 -3.09
C ASN A 22 2.45 -13.15 -3.44
N GLN A 23 3.57 -12.55 -3.85
CA GLN A 23 3.65 -11.16 -4.29
C GLN A 23 2.71 -10.82 -5.48
N PHE A 24 2.28 -11.83 -6.24
CA PHE A 24 1.35 -11.66 -7.35
C PHE A 24 -0.12 -11.80 -6.92
N LEU A 25 -0.40 -12.45 -5.79
CA LEU A 25 -1.76 -12.69 -5.29
C LEU A 25 -2.39 -11.42 -4.72
N ARG A 26 -3.65 -11.14 -5.07
CA ARG A 26 -4.35 -9.91 -4.66
C ARG A 26 -4.37 -9.65 -3.16
N LEU A 27 -4.54 -10.69 -2.36
CA LEU A 27 -4.67 -10.61 -0.91
C LEU A 27 -3.34 -10.41 -0.17
N HIS A 28 -2.21 -10.72 -0.82
CA HIS A 28 -0.88 -10.59 -0.25
C HIS A 28 -0.16 -9.29 -0.68
N ARG A 29 -0.84 -8.39 -1.39
CA ARG A 29 -0.30 -7.13 -1.92
C ARG A 29 -0.21 -5.99 -0.91
N LYS A 30 -0.21 -6.26 0.40
CA LYS A 30 -0.07 -5.20 1.39
C LYS A 30 1.35 -4.64 1.33
N VAL A 31 1.46 -3.36 1.02
CA VAL A 31 2.69 -2.58 1.23
C VAL A 31 2.87 -2.44 2.74
N LYS A 32 4.08 -2.68 3.25
CA LYS A 32 4.36 -2.54 4.68
C LYS A 32 4.33 -1.06 5.07
N ASP A 33 3.92 -0.75 6.29
CA ASP A 33 3.88 0.64 6.77
C ASP A 33 5.28 1.28 6.80
N CYS A 34 6.34 0.50 7.06
CA CYS A 34 7.71 0.96 6.97
C CYS A 34 8.07 1.42 5.55
N ASP A 35 7.70 0.64 4.53
CA ASP A 35 7.96 0.97 3.13
C ASP A 35 7.21 2.25 2.76
N ILE A 36 5.95 2.39 3.18
CA ILE A 36 5.14 3.61 2.98
C ILE A 36 5.84 4.83 3.62
N SER A 37 6.36 4.68 4.84
CA SER A 37 7.06 5.78 5.53
C SER A 37 8.33 6.20 4.82
N GLN A 38 9.11 5.24 4.31
CA GLN A 38 10.34 5.49 3.59
C GLN A 38 10.08 6.15 2.23
N VAL A 39 9.05 5.70 1.51
CA VAL A 39 8.62 6.33 0.25
C VAL A 39 8.28 7.80 0.49
N LYS A 40 7.52 8.12 1.54
CA LYS A 40 7.18 9.51 1.88
C LYS A 40 8.44 10.35 2.15
N SER A 41 9.42 9.80 2.85
CA SER A 41 10.69 10.47 3.11
C SER A 41 11.53 10.67 1.84
N LEU A 42 11.55 9.70 0.93
CA LEU A 42 12.27 9.82 -0.35
C LEU A 42 11.61 10.86 -1.27
N GLN A 43 10.28 10.96 -1.25
CA GLN A 43 9.58 11.98 -2.02
C GLN A 43 9.76 13.40 -1.51
N SER A 44 9.88 13.60 -0.20
CA SER A 44 10.13 14.94 0.34
C SER A 44 11.46 15.53 -0.15
N VAL A 45 12.39 14.68 -0.56
CA VAL A 45 13.67 15.05 -1.19
C VAL A 45 13.69 14.87 -2.71
N GLY A 46 12.52 14.61 -3.34
CA GLY A 46 12.37 14.55 -4.80
C GLY A 46 12.68 13.19 -5.45
N VAL A 47 12.92 12.14 -4.67
CA VAL A 47 13.21 10.80 -5.19
C VAL A 47 11.89 10.02 -5.36
N THR A 48 11.46 9.84 -6.61
CA THR A 48 10.19 9.16 -6.95
C THR A 48 10.36 7.91 -7.79
N SER A 49 11.32 7.88 -8.72
CA SER A 49 11.48 6.79 -9.70
C SER A 49 12.29 5.60 -9.17
N GLN A 50 13.20 5.84 -8.23
CA GLN A 50 14.18 4.89 -7.67
C GLN A 50 13.76 4.29 -6.33
N VAL A 51 12.58 4.65 -5.80
CA VAL A 51 12.12 4.22 -4.48
C VAL A 51 12.07 2.69 -4.35
N MET A 52 11.66 1.99 -5.41
CA MET A 52 11.66 0.53 -5.41
C MET A 52 13.06 -0.06 -5.39
N ASP A 53 14.03 0.59 -6.03
CA ASP A 53 15.40 0.08 -6.08
C ASP A 53 16.03 0.20 -4.68
N HIS A 54 15.79 1.30 -3.98
CA HIS A 54 16.17 1.45 -2.57
C HIS A 54 15.55 0.39 -1.65
N LEU A 55 14.25 0.12 -1.81
CA LEU A 55 13.57 -0.94 -1.04
C LEU A 55 14.15 -2.33 -1.31
N VAL A 56 14.54 -2.59 -2.56
CA VAL A 56 15.15 -3.86 -2.95
C VAL A 56 16.56 -4.00 -2.37
N ASP A 57 17.36 -2.94 -2.41
CA ASP A 57 18.70 -2.91 -1.82
C ASP A 57 18.64 -3.18 -0.31
N GLU A 58 17.68 -2.58 0.40
CA GLU A 58 17.51 -2.83 1.84
C GLU A 58 16.98 -4.23 2.15
N ALA A 59 16.06 -4.75 1.33
CA ALA A 59 15.52 -6.09 1.50
C ALA A 59 16.43 -7.21 0.95
N GLY A 60 17.52 -6.85 0.27
CA GLY A 60 18.46 -7.74 -0.42
C GLY A 60 17.90 -8.46 -1.64
N SER A 61 16.61 -8.29 -1.98
CA SER A 61 15.96 -8.88 -3.15
C SER A 61 14.53 -8.36 -3.35
N TYR A 62 14.03 -8.45 -4.58
CA TYR A 62 12.62 -8.20 -4.90
C TYR A 62 11.65 -9.09 -4.09
N THR A 63 12.02 -10.35 -3.86
CA THR A 63 11.21 -11.26 -3.04
C THR A 63 11.19 -10.86 -1.57
N GLY A 64 12.25 -10.20 -1.08
CA GLY A 64 12.34 -9.68 0.29
C GLY A 64 11.42 -8.49 0.54
N VAL A 65 11.24 -7.63 -0.47
CA VAL A 65 10.27 -6.51 -0.43
C VAL A 65 8.85 -7.05 -0.24
N GLY A 66 8.50 -8.11 -0.99
CA GLY A 66 7.24 -8.84 -0.82
C GLY A 66 6.04 -8.21 -1.55
N HIS A 67 6.24 -7.12 -2.28
CA HIS A 67 5.24 -6.50 -3.16
C HIS A 67 5.89 -6.00 -4.45
N MET A 68 5.05 -5.76 -5.46
CA MET A 68 5.48 -5.30 -6.78
C MET A 68 5.46 -3.77 -6.85
N LYS A 69 6.39 -3.19 -7.63
CA LYS A 69 6.46 -1.74 -7.95
C LYS A 69 5.11 -1.10 -8.25
N LYS A 70 4.29 -1.75 -9.08
CA LYS A 70 2.96 -1.26 -9.45
C LYS A 70 2.03 -1.09 -8.23
N TYR A 71 2.14 -1.96 -7.22
CA TYR A 71 1.32 -1.85 -6.01
C TYR A 71 1.79 -0.73 -5.10
N LEU A 72 3.11 -0.54 -4.98
CA LEU A 72 3.66 0.60 -4.28
C LEU A 72 3.15 1.91 -4.90
N GLN A 73 3.21 2.01 -6.24
CA GLN A 73 2.69 3.17 -6.98
C GLN A 73 1.19 3.37 -6.73
N ASN A 74 0.38 2.32 -6.87
CA ASN A 74 -1.08 2.41 -6.64
C ASN A 74 -1.43 2.81 -5.21
N CYS A 75 -0.70 2.27 -4.21
CA CYS A 75 -0.89 2.62 -2.80
C CYS A 75 -0.56 4.09 -2.58
N PHE A 76 0.53 4.56 -3.17
CA PHE A 76 0.93 5.95 -3.10
C PHE A 76 -0.10 6.87 -3.78
N ASP A 77 -0.53 6.56 -5.00
CA ASP A 77 -1.56 7.34 -5.72
C ASP A 77 -2.88 7.39 -4.95
N ALA A 78 -3.20 6.35 -4.17
CA ALA A 78 -4.35 6.34 -3.27
C ALA A 78 -4.14 7.26 -2.05
N ILE A 79 -2.97 7.19 -1.41
CA ILE A 79 -2.61 8.09 -0.29
C ILE A 79 -2.63 9.54 -0.75
N GLN A 80 -1.99 9.86 -1.87
CA GLN A 80 -1.96 11.22 -2.42
C GLN A 80 -3.37 11.73 -2.70
N ARG A 81 -4.22 10.94 -3.38
CA ARG A 81 -5.62 11.32 -3.61
C ARG A 81 -6.37 11.58 -2.30
N SER A 82 -6.17 10.74 -1.28
CA SER A 82 -6.81 10.97 0.02
C SER A 82 -6.30 12.24 0.72
N SER A 83 -5.00 12.56 0.60
CA SER A 83 -4.45 13.80 1.18
C SER A 83 -4.87 15.06 0.42
N THR A 84 -4.98 15.02 -0.91
CA THR A 84 -5.42 16.17 -1.71
C THR A 84 -6.88 16.52 -1.43
N PHE A 85 -7.71 15.54 -1.09
CA PHE A 85 -9.11 15.75 -0.73
C PHE A 85 -9.31 16.50 0.60
N HIS A 86 -8.32 16.49 1.51
CA HIS A 86 -8.44 17.12 2.83
C HIS A 86 -8.06 18.60 2.86
N ASN A 87 -7.51 19.14 1.76
CA ASN A 87 -7.08 20.54 1.61
C ASN A 87 -7.53 21.09 0.25
N SER A 88 -8.69 20.63 -0.23
CA SER A 88 -9.19 21.02 -1.53
C SER A 88 -9.72 22.46 -1.51
N ASP A 89 -9.76 23.13 -2.67
CA ASP A 89 -10.43 24.45 -2.80
C ASP A 89 -11.89 24.39 -2.30
N THR A 90 -12.51 23.20 -2.37
CA THR A 90 -13.83 22.91 -1.80
C THR A 90 -13.88 23.05 -0.27
N ASP A 91 -12.84 22.64 0.47
CA ASP A 91 -12.79 22.82 1.93
C ASP A 91 -12.61 24.29 2.32
N ALA A 92 -11.82 25.03 1.53
CA ALA A 92 -11.69 26.48 1.66
C ALA A 92 -13.02 27.19 1.37
N LEU A 93 -13.74 26.77 0.33
CA LEU A 93 -15.06 27.30 -0.02
C LEU A 93 -16.11 26.98 1.06
N ILE A 94 -16.15 25.75 1.56
CA ILE A 94 -17.04 25.34 2.67
C ILE A 94 -16.74 26.19 3.91
N SER A 95 -15.46 26.33 4.27
CA SER A 95 -15.05 27.16 5.42
C SER A 95 -15.47 28.61 5.25
N TYR A 96 -15.28 29.19 4.06
CA TYR A 96 -15.74 30.55 3.74
C TYR A 96 -17.25 30.71 3.85
N MET A 97 -18.03 29.77 3.28
CA MET A 97 -19.49 29.82 3.34
C MET A 97 -20.01 29.65 4.77
N THR A 98 -19.39 28.78 5.56
CA THR A 98 -19.76 28.55 6.97
C THR A 98 -19.43 29.76 7.84
N ALA A 99 -18.30 30.43 7.59
CA ALA A 99 -17.90 31.64 8.33
C ALA A 99 -18.72 32.89 7.97
N LYS A 100 -19.45 32.86 6.85
CA LYS A 100 -20.27 33.99 6.35
C LYS A 100 -21.76 33.85 6.67
N ALA A 101 -22.20 32.68 7.13
CA ALA A 101 -23.56 32.42 7.61
C ALA A 101 -23.75 32.96 9.04
#